data_AF-A0AAV2S1E9-F1
#
_entry.id   AF-A0AAV2S1E9-F1
#
_cell.length_a   1.000
_cell.length_b   1.000
_cell.length_c   1.000
_cell.angle_alpha   90.00
_cell.angle_beta   90.00
_cell.angle_gamma   90.00
#
_symmetry.space_group_name_H-M   'P 1'
#
loop_
_entity.id
_entity.type
_entity.pdbx_description
1 polymer ?
#
loop_
_entity_poly.entity_id
_entity_poly.type
_entity_poly.pdbx_seq_one_letter_code
_entity_poly.pdbx_strand_id
1 'polypeptide(L)'
;MAVNKFSDLTYDEIISGFTGLSSNLNVIGRLAASGRQTFGNVYVPKDLGKEPEFIDYREKGAINPIRDQEKCRSCWAFSIVSSIESQIFLQYGQLVQLSEQNLVDCGNAYATSGTEHDTCYYGGWPSINTKYVINHGISYRYKYPYTGKGGTVGDSCNEGVPKTSYRVIGGEDVQSGRDNALLNALVHRGPISVCIYVSEDFPLYDKGVIEDDLCTADKAANHAVVLVGYGNENGKNYWLIRNSWGKNVGDNGYYKLSRNVENHCQISSWGFIPVTGDALICTGGVIIGGQCLVFSQEKRLWVDAKTACESQGQTLASLSDPQAVLDYVKEKYGNEIFFLGGSDAEKEGE
;
A
#
# COMPACT_ATOMS: atom_id res chain seq x y z
N MET A 1 -24.62 14.53 -0.87
CA MET A 1 -24.36 14.03 0.49
C MET A 1 -25.34 12.91 0.81
N ALA A 2 -24.98 11.98 1.70
CA ALA A 2 -25.84 10.89 2.17
C ALA A 2 -25.58 10.56 3.65
N VAL A 3 -26.59 10.00 4.33
CA VAL A 3 -26.48 9.51 5.71
C VAL A 3 -25.58 8.28 5.74
N ASN A 4 -24.63 8.26 6.66
CA ASN A 4 -23.68 7.16 6.87
C ASN A 4 -23.20 7.11 8.33
N LYS A 5 -22.15 6.35 8.62
CA LYS A 5 -21.60 6.16 9.98
C LYS A 5 -21.01 7.41 10.65
N PHE A 6 -20.92 8.52 9.92
CA PHE A 6 -20.42 9.80 10.41
C PHE A 6 -21.54 10.81 10.67
N SER A 7 -22.80 10.48 10.37
CA SER A 7 -23.92 11.43 10.43
C SER A 7 -24.31 11.88 11.85
N ASP A 8 -23.86 11.17 12.87
CA ASP A 8 -24.04 11.50 14.29
C ASP A 8 -22.77 12.06 14.95
N LEU A 9 -21.71 12.30 14.18
CA LEU A 9 -20.44 12.82 14.67
C LEU A 9 -20.21 14.25 14.18
N THR A 10 -19.56 15.04 15.04
CA THR A 10 -19.02 16.34 14.66
C THR A 10 -17.81 16.17 13.76
N TYR A 11 -17.49 17.21 12.96
CA TYR A 11 -16.29 17.22 12.13
C TYR A 11 -15.01 16.98 12.95
N ASP A 12 -14.91 17.57 14.14
CA ASP A 12 -13.74 17.38 15.02
C ASP A 12 -13.61 15.93 15.51
N GLU A 13 -14.72 15.26 15.82
CA GLU A 13 -14.72 13.82 16.17
C GLU A 13 -14.28 12.95 14.99
N ILE A 14 -14.67 13.34 13.76
CA ILE A 14 -14.30 12.63 12.54
C ILE A 14 -12.80 12.80 12.26
N ILE A 15 -12.30 14.03 12.24
CA ILE A 15 -10.87 14.28 11.98
C ILE A 15 -9.98 13.69 13.07
N SER A 16 -10.35 13.82 14.34
CA SER A 16 -9.55 13.29 15.45
C SER A 16 -9.60 11.76 15.57
N GLY A 17 -10.66 11.10 15.11
CA GLY A 17 -10.85 9.65 15.25
C GLY A 17 -10.56 8.83 13.99
N PHE A 18 -10.76 9.40 12.81
CA PHE A 18 -10.80 8.69 11.53
C PHE A 18 -9.85 9.25 10.47
N THR A 19 -9.08 10.28 10.81
CA THR A 19 -7.88 10.71 10.05
C THR A 19 -6.64 10.58 10.92
N GLY A 20 -5.44 10.67 10.36
CA GLY A 20 -4.27 10.25 11.13
C GLY A 20 -2.92 10.62 10.58
N LEU A 21 -2.81 11.72 9.84
CA LEU A 21 -1.50 12.30 9.56
C LEU A 21 -0.95 12.93 10.85
N SER A 22 0.18 12.41 11.35
CA SER A 22 0.71 12.86 12.64
C SER A 22 1.25 14.28 12.56
N SER A 23 0.91 15.12 13.54
CA SER A 23 1.35 16.51 13.64
C SER A 23 2.73 16.67 14.29
N ASN A 24 3.48 15.58 14.53
CA ASN A 24 4.77 15.66 15.20
C ASN A 24 5.87 16.14 14.21
N LEU A 25 5.94 17.46 14.11
CA LEU A 25 6.60 18.29 13.12
C LEU A 25 8.13 18.39 13.21
N ASN A 26 8.81 17.67 14.12
CA ASN A 26 10.26 17.86 14.24
C ASN A 26 11.04 17.35 13.02
N VAL A 27 10.51 16.35 12.32
CA VAL A 27 11.02 15.86 11.03
C VAL A 27 10.21 16.47 9.89
N ILE A 28 8.89 16.44 9.96
CA ILE A 28 8.01 16.85 8.85
C ILE A 28 7.86 18.36 8.74
N GLY A 29 7.86 19.09 9.85
CA GLY A 29 7.90 20.56 9.83
C GLY A 29 9.19 21.10 9.22
N ARG A 30 10.32 20.36 9.34
CA ARG A 30 11.56 20.71 8.61
C ARG A 30 11.49 20.31 7.14
N LEU A 31 10.88 19.17 6.81
CA LEU A 31 10.72 18.68 5.43
C LEU A 31 9.71 19.52 4.61
N ALA A 32 8.54 19.80 5.19
CA ALA A 32 7.52 20.69 4.64
C ALA A 32 8.02 22.14 4.51
N ALA A 33 8.71 22.69 5.53
CA ALA A 33 9.26 24.04 5.47
C ALA A 33 10.47 24.19 4.51
N SER A 34 11.06 23.09 4.05
CA SER A 34 12.20 23.11 3.11
C SER A 34 11.87 22.59 1.71
N GLY A 35 10.61 22.24 1.43
CA GLY A 35 10.21 21.63 0.15
C GLY A 35 10.89 20.28 -0.11
N ARG A 36 11.33 19.58 0.94
CA ARG A 36 12.11 18.35 0.84
C ARG A 36 11.29 17.10 1.15
N GLN A 37 11.32 16.22 0.15
CA GLN A 37 11.23 14.75 0.13
C GLN A 37 11.31 14.02 1.48
N THR A 38 10.39 13.08 1.68
CA THR A 38 10.34 12.25 2.89
C THR A 38 11.24 11.01 2.81
N PHE A 39 11.57 10.57 1.60
CA PHE A 39 12.32 9.35 1.33
C PHE A 39 13.67 9.61 0.62
N GLY A 40 13.80 10.74 -0.09
CA GLY A 40 15.06 11.25 -0.66
C GLY A 40 15.29 10.96 -2.14
N ASN A 41 14.42 10.16 -2.77
CA ASN A 41 14.35 9.98 -4.22
C ASN A 41 13.10 10.67 -4.76
N VAL A 42 13.22 11.40 -5.86
CA VAL A 42 12.09 12.07 -6.53
C VAL A 42 11.77 11.37 -7.82
N TYR A 43 10.48 11.09 -8.03
CA TYR A 43 9.99 10.67 -9.33
C TYR A 43 10.25 11.75 -10.38
N VAL A 44 10.96 11.37 -11.46
CA VAL A 44 11.21 12.25 -12.60
C VAL A 44 10.15 11.98 -13.66
N PRO A 45 9.27 12.96 -13.98
CA PRO A 45 8.27 12.81 -15.03
C PRO A 45 8.89 12.44 -16.37
N LYS A 46 8.24 11.53 -17.08
CA LYS A 46 8.61 11.09 -18.43
C LYS A 46 7.69 11.74 -19.46
N ASP A 47 8.07 11.71 -20.74
CA ASP A 47 7.14 12.13 -21.78
C ASP A 47 5.96 11.15 -21.88
N LEU A 48 4.73 11.67 -21.75
CA LEU A 48 3.51 10.88 -21.92
C LEU A 48 3.12 10.73 -23.39
N GLY A 49 3.63 11.60 -24.27
CA GLY A 49 3.08 11.80 -25.61
C GLY A 49 1.64 12.30 -25.52
N LYS A 50 0.67 11.38 -25.54
CA LYS A 50 -0.75 11.67 -25.35
C LYS A 50 -1.23 11.14 -24.01
N GLU A 51 -1.77 12.03 -23.18
CA GLU A 51 -2.46 11.66 -21.95
C GLU A 51 -3.66 10.74 -22.25
N PRO A 52 -3.79 9.58 -21.59
CA PRO A 52 -4.99 8.76 -21.67
C PRO A 52 -6.23 9.54 -21.18
N GLU A 53 -7.38 9.39 -21.83
CA GLU A 53 -8.59 10.15 -21.45
C GLU A 53 -9.11 9.81 -20.05
N PHE A 54 -8.93 8.56 -19.63
CA PHE A 54 -9.22 8.09 -18.28
C PHE A 54 -8.27 6.96 -17.91
N ILE A 55 -8.08 6.77 -16.60
CA ILE A 55 -7.45 5.58 -16.04
C ILE A 55 -8.25 5.17 -14.82
N ASP A 56 -8.58 3.89 -14.72
CA ASP A 56 -9.13 3.30 -13.51
C ASP A 56 -8.40 1.99 -13.18
N TYR A 57 -7.59 2.00 -12.11
CA TYR A 57 -6.86 0.81 -11.70
C TYR A 57 -7.76 -0.26 -11.07
N ARG A 58 -9.01 0.05 -10.74
CA ARG A 58 -10.03 -0.94 -10.34
C ARG A 58 -10.37 -1.86 -11.52
N GLU A 59 -10.58 -1.28 -12.70
CA GLU A 59 -10.87 -2.02 -13.94
C GLU A 59 -9.69 -2.88 -14.41
N LYS A 60 -8.47 -2.51 -13.98
CA LYS A 60 -7.25 -3.28 -14.26
C LYS A 60 -7.00 -4.42 -13.25
N GLY A 61 -7.84 -4.58 -12.22
CA GLY A 61 -7.66 -5.59 -11.17
C GLY A 61 -6.55 -5.27 -10.16
N ALA A 62 -6.02 -4.04 -10.17
CA ALA A 62 -4.88 -3.66 -9.32
C ALA A 62 -5.28 -3.18 -7.91
N ILE A 63 -6.58 -3.20 -7.57
CA ILE A 63 -7.12 -2.62 -6.35
C ILE A 63 -7.94 -3.66 -5.59
N ASN A 64 -7.56 -3.92 -4.32
CA ASN A 64 -8.34 -4.78 -3.42
C ASN A 64 -9.73 -4.19 -3.07
N PRO A 65 -10.66 -4.99 -2.51
CA PRO A 65 -11.92 -4.47 -1.97
C PRO A 65 -11.71 -3.34 -0.95
N ILE A 66 -12.61 -2.36 -0.89
CA ILE A 66 -12.56 -1.27 0.10
C ILE A 66 -12.51 -1.83 1.52
N ARG A 67 -11.69 -1.21 2.37
CA ARG A 67 -11.53 -1.57 3.78
C ARG A 67 -11.95 -0.40 4.67
N ASP A 68 -12.07 -0.68 5.96
CA ASP A 68 -12.44 0.28 6.99
C ASP A 68 -11.35 0.35 8.05
N GLN A 69 -10.87 1.57 8.33
CA GLN A 69 -9.90 1.87 9.38
C GLN A 69 -10.55 2.03 10.76
N GLU A 70 -11.88 2.05 10.83
CA GLU A 70 -12.62 2.24 12.07
C GLU A 70 -12.20 3.52 12.81
N LYS A 71 -12.49 3.61 14.11
CA LYS A 71 -12.06 4.74 14.96
C LYS A 71 -10.60 4.58 15.39
N CYS A 72 -9.71 4.58 14.40
CA CYS A 72 -8.26 4.58 14.58
C CYS A 72 -7.63 5.50 13.54
N ARG A 73 -6.67 6.32 13.98
CA ARG A 73 -5.94 7.29 13.15
C ARG A 73 -4.90 6.63 12.23
N SER A 74 -5.31 5.62 11.46
CA SER A 74 -4.43 4.74 10.68
C SER A 74 -4.55 4.88 9.16
N CYS A 75 -5.20 5.93 8.65
CA CYS A 75 -5.32 6.20 7.21
C CYS A 75 -3.98 6.09 6.47
N TRP A 76 -2.89 6.50 7.12
CA TRP A 76 -1.53 6.41 6.58
C TRP A 76 -1.10 4.98 6.27
N ALA A 77 -1.48 4.01 7.11
CA ALA A 77 -1.19 2.60 6.92
C ALA A 77 -2.02 2.03 5.77
N PHE A 78 -3.32 2.33 5.72
CA PHE A 78 -4.19 1.90 4.63
C PHE A 78 -3.75 2.45 3.27
N SER A 79 -3.36 3.73 3.23
CA SER A 79 -2.88 4.39 2.03
C SER A 79 -1.61 3.72 1.48
N ILE A 80 -0.58 3.54 2.32
CA ILE A 80 0.66 2.92 1.84
C ILE A 80 0.49 1.44 1.51
N VAL A 81 -0.24 0.68 2.33
CA VAL A 81 -0.48 -0.75 2.11
C VAL A 81 -1.17 -0.99 0.78
N SER A 82 -2.23 -0.24 0.48
CA SER A 82 -2.95 -0.38 -0.78
C SER A 82 -2.11 0.04 -1.99
N SER A 83 -1.20 1.01 -1.85
CA SER A 83 -0.25 1.35 -2.91
C SER A 83 0.77 0.22 -3.13
N ILE A 84 1.32 -0.38 -2.06
CA ILE A 84 2.23 -1.55 -2.16
C ILE A 84 1.54 -2.75 -2.82
N GLU A 85 0.31 -3.09 -2.40
CA GLU A 85 -0.48 -4.17 -3.01
C GLU A 85 -0.66 -3.93 -4.53
N SER A 86 -0.90 -2.68 -4.93
CA SER A 86 -1.06 -2.31 -6.34
C SER A 86 0.25 -2.44 -7.12
N GLN A 87 1.38 -2.04 -6.54
CA GLN A 87 2.69 -2.19 -7.18
C GLN A 87 3.04 -3.67 -7.40
N ILE A 88 2.76 -4.52 -6.41
CA ILE A 88 2.94 -5.99 -6.54
C ILE A 88 2.07 -6.51 -7.68
N PHE A 89 0.80 -6.10 -7.76
CA PHE A 89 -0.07 -6.52 -8.86
C PHE A 89 0.45 -6.06 -10.22
N LEU A 90 0.87 -4.80 -10.35
CA LEU A 90 1.35 -4.26 -11.62
C LEU A 90 2.67 -4.89 -12.09
N GLN A 91 3.52 -5.31 -11.14
CA GLN A 91 4.79 -5.96 -11.46
C GLN A 91 4.63 -7.47 -11.72
N TYR A 92 3.77 -8.15 -10.96
CA TYR A 92 3.72 -9.62 -10.91
C TYR A 92 2.37 -10.23 -11.32
N GLY A 93 1.34 -9.42 -11.51
CA GLY A 93 -0.02 -9.88 -11.78
C GLY A 93 -0.77 -10.46 -10.57
N GLN A 94 -0.17 -10.44 -9.37
CA GLN A 94 -0.78 -11.00 -8.15
C GLN A 94 -1.32 -9.89 -7.24
N LEU A 95 -2.64 -9.90 -7.01
CA LEU A 95 -3.28 -8.98 -6.08
C LEU A 95 -3.27 -9.59 -4.67
N VAL A 96 -2.29 -9.20 -3.87
CA VAL A 96 -2.12 -9.68 -2.49
C VAL A 96 -2.89 -8.82 -1.49
N GLN A 97 -3.20 -9.37 -0.31
CA GLN A 97 -3.78 -8.61 0.80
C GLN A 97 -2.79 -8.53 1.97
N LEU A 98 -2.26 -7.34 2.21
CA LEU A 98 -1.25 -7.04 3.21
C LEU A 98 -1.86 -6.39 4.45
N SER A 99 -1.17 -6.51 5.59
CA SER A 99 -1.66 -6.12 6.90
C SER A 99 -1.34 -4.68 7.25
N GLU A 100 -2.38 -3.86 7.32
CA GLU A 100 -2.32 -2.53 7.92
C GLU A 100 -2.01 -2.61 9.41
N GLN A 101 -2.52 -3.61 10.12
CA GLN A 101 -2.29 -3.76 11.56
C GLN A 101 -0.81 -4.00 11.88
N ASN A 102 -0.10 -4.75 11.04
CA ASN A 102 1.33 -4.92 11.21
C ASN A 102 2.07 -3.57 11.14
N LEU A 103 1.66 -2.65 10.26
CA LEU A 103 2.19 -1.29 10.25
C LEU A 103 1.73 -0.47 11.45
N VAL A 104 0.45 -0.53 11.82
CA VAL A 104 -0.09 0.16 13.00
C VAL A 104 0.69 -0.23 14.26
N ASP A 105 0.98 -1.51 14.47
CA ASP A 105 1.66 -1.96 15.68
C ASP A 105 3.19 -1.76 15.60
N CYS A 106 3.81 -1.90 14.41
CA CYS A 106 5.27 -1.99 14.31
C CYS A 106 5.96 -0.87 13.50
N GLY A 107 5.25 -0.15 12.64
CA GLY A 107 5.83 0.84 11.72
C GLY A 107 6.46 2.05 12.42
N ASN A 108 5.93 2.41 13.59
CA ASN A 108 6.21 3.70 14.23
C ASN A 108 7.46 3.74 15.13
N ALA A 109 8.22 2.64 15.22
CA ALA A 109 9.52 2.64 15.90
C ALA A 109 10.53 3.67 15.30
N TYR A 110 10.22 4.26 14.14
CA TYR A 110 11.08 5.19 13.41
C TYR A 110 10.57 6.65 13.30
N ALA A 111 9.36 6.98 13.77
CA ALA A 111 8.82 8.35 13.64
C ALA A 111 8.78 9.18 14.94
N THR A 112 8.85 8.54 16.11
CA THR A 112 8.88 9.24 17.41
C THR A 112 10.05 8.72 18.24
N SER A 113 10.91 9.63 18.69
CA SER A 113 12.05 9.34 19.57
C SER A 113 11.62 8.99 21.02
N GLY A 114 10.52 8.25 21.20
CA GLY A 114 9.90 8.03 22.49
C GLY A 114 9.09 6.73 22.57
N THR A 115 8.74 6.37 23.82
CA THR A 115 7.97 5.19 24.25
C THR A 115 6.47 5.28 23.96
N GLU A 116 6.05 6.17 23.06
CA GLU A 116 4.65 6.39 22.71
C GLU A 116 4.27 5.48 21.54
N HIS A 117 3.57 4.39 21.86
CA HIS A 117 3.36 3.28 20.93
C HIS A 117 1.93 3.20 20.35
N ASP A 118 1.02 4.09 20.75
CA ASP A 118 -0.35 4.07 20.23
C ASP A 118 -0.48 4.85 18.92
N THR A 119 -0.18 4.21 17.80
CA THR A 119 -0.31 4.82 16.47
C THR A 119 -1.76 5.10 16.07
N CYS A 120 -2.75 4.47 16.71
CA CYS A 120 -4.15 4.83 16.52
C CYS A 120 -4.50 6.17 17.19
N TYR A 121 -3.72 6.62 18.18
CA TYR A 121 -3.88 7.93 18.81
C TYR A 121 -2.99 9.01 18.18
N TYR A 122 -1.74 8.69 17.86
CA TYR A 122 -0.78 9.67 17.34
C TYR A 122 -0.78 9.79 15.81
N GLY A 123 -1.31 8.80 15.12
CA GLY A 123 -1.25 8.72 13.66
C GLY A 123 0.15 8.40 13.14
N GLY A 124 0.37 8.65 11.85
CA GLY A 124 1.61 8.33 11.16
C GLY A 124 1.66 8.94 9.77
N TRP A 125 2.73 8.63 9.04
CA TRP A 125 2.95 9.11 7.67
C TRP A 125 3.25 7.94 6.73
N PRO A 126 2.63 7.89 5.53
CA PRO A 126 2.79 6.76 4.61
C PRO A 126 4.25 6.47 4.25
N SER A 127 4.99 7.48 3.82
CA SER A 127 6.36 7.34 3.33
C SER A 127 7.38 7.02 4.43
N ILE A 128 7.22 7.59 5.63
CA ILE A 128 8.10 7.30 6.77
C ILE A 128 7.97 5.84 7.19
N ASN A 129 6.74 5.33 7.26
CA ASN A 129 6.47 3.95 7.66
C ASN A 129 6.81 2.94 6.55
N THR A 130 7.04 3.38 5.31
CA THR A 130 7.60 2.52 4.26
C THR A 130 9.00 2.03 4.64
N LYS A 131 9.79 2.80 5.41
CA LYS A 131 11.10 2.37 5.91
C LYS A 131 11.02 1.10 6.77
N TYR A 132 9.95 0.93 7.54
CA TYR A 132 9.70 -0.32 8.26
C TYR A 132 9.54 -1.48 7.29
N VAL A 133 8.71 -1.32 6.24
CA VAL A 133 8.48 -2.37 5.24
C VAL A 133 9.76 -2.75 4.49
N ILE A 134 10.67 -1.80 4.27
CA ILE A 134 11.98 -2.08 3.66
C ILE A 134 12.83 -2.98 4.55
N ASN A 135 12.91 -2.64 5.84
CA ASN A 135 13.81 -3.34 6.77
C ASN A 135 13.23 -4.69 7.24
N HIS A 136 11.93 -4.74 7.49
CA HIS A 136 11.27 -5.86 8.17
C HIS A 136 10.29 -6.63 7.27
N GLY A 137 9.87 -6.02 6.17
CA GLY A 137 8.77 -6.51 5.36
C GLY A 137 7.40 -6.21 6.00
N ILE A 138 6.35 -6.68 5.34
CA ILE A 138 4.97 -6.56 5.81
C ILE A 138 4.23 -7.90 5.71
N SER A 139 3.47 -8.23 6.75
CA SER A 139 2.68 -9.46 6.83
C SER A 139 1.45 -9.43 5.91
N TYR A 140 0.93 -10.60 5.57
CA TYR A 140 -0.39 -10.72 4.96
C TYR A 140 -1.51 -10.39 5.95
N ARG A 141 -2.60 -9.81 5.45
CA ARG A 141 -3.76 -9.44 6.27
C ARG A 141 -4.42 -10.63 6.98
N TYR A 142 -4.46 -11.82 6.37
CA TYR A 142 -5.06 -12.99 7.01
C TYR A 142 -4.24 -13.51 8.21
N LYS A 143 -2.91 -13.27 8.21
CA LYS A 143 -2.03 -13.64 9.33
C LYS A 143 -2.03 -12.61 10.44
N TYR A 144 -2.20 -11.34 10.07
CA TYR A 144 -2.23 -10.22 11.02
C TYR A 144 -3.45 -9.34 10.70
N PRO A 145 -4.66 -9.75 11.14
CA PRO A 145 -5.90 -9.03 10.83
C PRO A 145 -5.96 -7.65 11.48
N TYR A 146 -6.77 -6.77 10.89
CA TYR A 146 -7.00 -5.44 11.42
C TYR A 146 -7.92 -5.45 12.65
N THR A 147 -7.53 -4.73 13.70
CA THR A 147 -8.25 -4.68 14.98
C THR A 147 -8.82 -3.30 15.31
N GLY A 148 -8.42 -2.26 14.56
CA GLY A 148 -8.86 -0.88 14.81
C GLY A 148 -8.34 -0.29 16.12
N LYS A 149 -7.29 -0.87 16.70
CA LYS A 149 -6.69 -0.45 17.98
C LYS A 149 -5.18 -0.40 17.84
N GLY A 150 -4.56 0.58 18.48
CA GLY A 150 -3.12 0.61 18.67
C GLY A 150 -2.77 -0.40 19.75
N GLY A 151 -1.77 -1.25 19.50
CA GLY A 151 -1.43 -2.36 20.38
C GLY A 151 -0.01 -2.28 20.91
N THR A 152 0.15 -2.48 22.22
CA THR A 152 1.40 -2.59 22.98
C THR A 152 2.52 -3.29 22.23
N VAL A 153 3.62 -2.57 22.03
CA VAL A 153 4.86 -2.95 21.30
C VAL A 153 5.67 -4.09 21.96
N GLY A 154 5.06 -4.91 22.81
CA GLY A 154 5.76 -5.87 23.67
C GLY A 154 6.51 -6.97 22.92
N ASP A 155 5.79 -7.83 22.19
CA ASP A 155 6.37 -9.11 21.76
C ASP A 155 6.16 -9.42 20.26
N SER A 156 5.01 -9.04 19.67
CA SER A 156 4.66 -9.43 18.28
C SER A 156 5.52 -8.77 17.18
N CYS A 157 6.13 -7.61 17.44
CA CYS A 157 7.03 -6.96 16.49
C CYS A 157 8.48 -7.48 16.59
N ASN A 158 8.87 -8.05 17.74
CA ASN A 158 10.22 -8.56 18.02
C ASN A 158 10.36 -10.07 17.75
N GLU A 159 9.28 -10.86 17.87
CA GLU A 159 9.27 -12.30 17.58
C GLU A 159 9.27 -12.65 16.08
N GLY A 160 9.50 -11.64 15.22
CA GLY A 160 9.64 -11.79 13.79
C GLY A 160 8.31 -11.58 13.07
N VAL A 161 8.26 -10.52 12.26
CA VAL A 161 7.36 -10.46 11.12
C VAL A 161 7.36 -11.86 10.47
N PRO A 162 6.20 -12.47 10.17
CA PRO A 162 6.17 -13.81 9.62
C PRO A 162 7.17 -13.94 8.48
N LYS A 163 7.92 -15.06 8.40
CA LYS A 163 8.92 -15.39 7.35
C LYS A 163 8.37 -15.35 5.89
N THR A 164 7.14 -14.88 5.73
CA THR A 164 6.31 -14.83 4.54
C THR A 164 5.92 -13.37 4.22
N SER A 165 6.75 -12.41 4.62
CA SER A 165 6.49 -10.97 4.43
C SER A 165 6.76 -10.54 3.00
N TYR A 166 6.14 -9.46 2.53
CA TYR A 166 6.59 -8.76 1.32
C TYR A 166 7.55 -7.65 1.69
N ARG A 167 8.54 -7.39 0.83
CA ARG A 167 9.47 -6.28 0.99
C ARG A 167 9.35 -5.31 -0.16
N VAL A 168 9.43 -4.03 0.17
CA VAL A 168 9.72 -2.98 -0.80
C VAL A 168 11.21 -2.67 -0.72
N ILE A 169 11.81 -2.25 -1.83
CA ILE A 169 13.25 -1.93 -1.89
C ILE A 169 13.53 -0.43 -1.80
N GLY A 170 12.48 0.39 -1.84
CA GLY A 170 12.60 1.84 -1.78
C GLY A 170 11.26 2.53 -1.99
N GLY A 171 11.34 3.82 -2.32
CA GLY A 171 10.21 4.64 -2.68
C GLY A 171 10.64 5.91 -3.39
N GLU A 172 9.70 6.54 -4.08
CA GLU A 172 9.88 7.80 -4.80
C GLU A 172 8.82 8.80 -4.31
N ASP A 173 9.25 9.98 -3.88
CA ASP A 173 8.36 11.12 -3.66
C ASP A 173 7.95 11.72 -5.01
N VAL A 174 6.68 12.01 -5.21
CA VAL A 174 6.18 12.80 -6.36
C VAL A 174 6.53 14.27 -6.13
N GLN A 175 6.81 15.01 -7.20
CA GLN A 175 7.08 16.45 -7.09
C GLN A 175 5.90 17.18 -6.44
N SER A 176 6.15 17.80 -5.29
CA SER A 176 5.13 18.42 -4.45
C SER A 176 4.41 19.57 -5.17
N GLY A 177 3.09 19.57 -5.08
CA GLY A 177 2.19 20.61 -5.59
C GLY A 177 2.19 20.72 -7.11
N ARG A 178 2.45 19.60 -7.81
CA ARG A 178 2.52 19.52 -9.27
C ARG A 178 1.54 18.47 -9.77
N ASP A 179 0.35 18.88 -10.20
CA ASP A 179 -0.68 17.95 -10.67
C ASP A 179 -0.22 17.19 -11.92
N ASN A 180 0.57 17.82 -12.79
CA ASN A 180 1.14 17.17 -13.95
C ASN A 180 2.14 16.06 -13.58
N ALA A 181 2.94 16.24 -12.53
CA ALA A 181 3.87 15.22 -12.04
C ALA A 181 3.11 14.07 -11.39
N LEU A 182 2.05 14.36 -10.64
CA LEU A 182 1.17 13.35 -10.04
C LEU A 182 0.47 12.52 -11.12
N LEU A 183 -0.05 13.16 -12.16
CA LEU A 183 -0.63 12.50 -13.32
C LEU A 183 0.37 11.57 -13.98
N ASN A 184 1.56 12.09 -14.28
CA ASN A 184 2.61 11.37 -14.96
C ASN A 184 3.04 10.11 -14.18
N ALA A 185 3.23 10.29 -12.87
CA ALA A 185 3.49 9.20 -11.95
C ALA A 185 2.36 8.16 -11.98
N LEU A 186 1.09 8.57 -11.94
CA LEU A 186 -0.04 7.64 -11.92
C LEU A 186 -0.12 6.82 -13.21
N VAL A 187 0.13 7.45 -14.36
CA VAL A 187 0.14 6.79 -15.67
C VAL A 187 1.27 5.76 -15.77
N HIS A 188 2.48 6.11 -15.32
CA HIS A 188 3.66 5.26 -15.51
C HIS A 188 3.94 4.28 -14.38
N ARG A 189 3.51 4.59 -13.15
CA ARG A 189 3.84 3.82 -11.94
C ARG A 189 2.64 3.13 -11.34
N GLY A 190 1.42 3.60 -11.58
CA GLY A 190 0.22 3.02 -10.95
C GLY A 190 -0.27 3.76 -9.73
N PRO A 191 -1.15 3.14 -8.92
CA PRO A 191 -1.78 3.78 -7.77
C PRO A 191 -0.78 4.37 -6.76
N ILE A 192 -1.03 5.61 -6.36
CA ILE A 192 -0.11 6.43 -5.56
C ILE A 192 -0.72 6.68 -4.18
N SER A 193 0.05 6.47 -3.12
CA SER A 193 -0.29 6.96 -1.78
C SER A 193 -0.24 8.49 -1.80
N VAL A 194 -1.36 9.16 -1.55
CA VAL A 194 -1.44 10.63 -1.50
C VAL A 194 -2.02 11.09 -0.16
N CYS A 195 -1.74 12.33 0.23
CA CYS A 195 -2.39 12.96 1.37
C CYS A 195 -3.28 14.10 0.88
N ILE A 196 -4.48 14.22 1.45
CA ILE A 196 -5.43 15.27 1.14
C ILE A 196 -5.84 16.01 2.42
N TYR A 197 -6.32 17.23 2.22
CA TYR A 197 -7.15 17.92 3.21
C TYR A 197 -8.60 17.46 3.04
N VAL A 198 -9.13 16.80 4.06
CA VAL A 198 -10.54 16.47 4.21
C VAL A 198 -11.19 17.63 4.96
N SER A 199 -12.13 18.32 4.32
CA SER A 199 -12.98 19.34 4.93
C SER A 199 -14.29 18.73 5.46
N GLU A 200 -15.21 19.59 5.92
CA GLU A 200 -16.54 19.20 6.41
C GLU A 200 -17.44 18.53 5.34
N ASP A 201 -17.16 18.70 4.05
CA ASP A 201 -17.98 18.16 2.96
C ASP A 201 -17.68 16.68 2.65
N PHE A 202 -16.51 16.19 3.03
CA PHE A 202 -16.05 14.84 2.69
C PHE A 202 -16.74 13.71 3.47
N PRO A 203 -16.98 13.81 4.80
CA PRO A 203 -17.56 12.71 5.57
C PRO A 203 -18.95 12.28 5.07
N LEU A 204 -19.76 13.23 4.61
CA LEU A 204 -21.11 12.97 4.10
C LEU A 204 -21.17 12.92 2.58
N TYR A 205 -20.05 13.01 1.87
CA TYR A 205 -20.02 12.82 0.42
C TYR A 205 -20.65 11.47 0.03
N ASP A 206 -21.34 11.45 -1.12
CA ASP A 206 -22.08 10.29 -1.64
C ASP A 206 -21.64 9.99 -3.09
N LYS A 207 -21.75 10.98 -3.98
CA LYS A 207 -21.44 10.85 -5.41
C LYS A 207 -21.18 12.21 -6.06
N GLY A 208 -20.70 12.19 -7.30
CA GLY A 208 -20.37 13.38 -8.10
C GLY A 208 -18.92 13.83 -7.91
N VAL A 209 -18.51 14.93 -8.56
CA VAL A 209 -17.17 15.49 -8.39
C VAL A 209 -17.17 16.52 -7.26
N ILE A 210 -16.30 16.33 -6.26
CA ILE A 210 -16.07 17.26 -5.16
C ILE A 210 -15.30 18.48 -5.69
N GLU A 211 -15.95 19.64 -5.63
CA GLU A 211 -15.36 20.97 -5.78
C GLU A 211 -15.61 21.67 -4.45
N ASP A 212 -14.55 21.97 -3.72
CA ASP A 212 -14.65 22.40 -2.33
C ASP A 212 -13.80 23.65 -2.12
N ASP A 213 -14.46 24.78 -1.92
CA ASP A 213 -13.80 26.08 -1.74
C ASP A 213 -12.99 26.17 -0.44
N LEU A 214 -13.17 25.25 0.51
CA LEU A 214 -12.36 25.14 1.72
C LEU A 214 -10.98 24.51 1.47
N CYS A 215 -10.79 23.90 0.30
CA CYS A 215 -9.52 23.32 -0.09
C CYS A 215 -8.55 24.37 -0.63
N THR A 216 -8.06 25.21 0.27
CA THR A 216 -7.13 26.31 -0.02
C THR A 216 -5.68 25.95 0.30
N ALA A 217 -4.73 26.73 -0.24
CA ALA A 217 -3.30 26.48 -0.11
C ALA A 217 -2.78 26.56 1.35
N ASP A 218 -3.48 27.27 2.24
CA ASP A 218 -3.15 27.40 3.67
C ASP A 218 -3.60 26.20 4.52
N LYS A 219 -4.41 25.28 3.97
CA LYS A 219 -4.83 24.07 4.67
C LYS A 219 -3.78 22.97 4.56
N ALA A 220 -3.43 22.37 5.69
CA ALA A 220 -2.57 21.21 5.74
C ALA A 220 -3.37 19.93 5.48
N ALA A 221 -2.77 18.99 4.74
CA ALA A 221 -3.33 17.64 4.60
C ALA A 221 -3.50 16.98 5.97
N ASN A 222 -4.65 16.34 6.20
CA ASN A 222 -4.99 15.68 7.46
C ASN A 222 -5.27 14.17 7.28
N HIS A 223 -5.49 13.71 6.04
CA HIS A 223 -5.90 12.35 5.72
C HIS A 223 -5.04 11.75 4.60
N ALA A 224 -4.75 10.44 4.69
CA ALA A 224 -4.02 9.71 3.66
C ALA A 224 -4.95 8.75 2.93
N VAL A 225 -4.88 8.76 1.61
CA VAL A 225 -5.75 8.01 0.68
C VAL A 225 -4.93 7.48 -0.48
N VAL A 226 -5.53 6.76 -1.43
CA VAL A 226 -4.82 6.29 -2.62
C VAL A 226 -5.43 6.90 -3.87
N LEU A 227 -4.61 7.53 -4.69
CA LEU A 227 -4.99 7.94 -6.04
C LEU A 227 -4.96 6.71 -6.94
N VAL A 228 -6.12 6.28 -7.43
CA VAL A 228 -6.30 5.04 -8.20
C VAL A 228 -6.73 5.28 -9.64
N GLY A 229 -6.86 6.53 -10.05
CA GLY A 229 -7.33 6.85 -11.39
C GLY A 229 -7.68 8.32 -11.59
N TYR A 230 -8.23 8.61 -12.75
CA TYR A 230 -8.83 9.90 -13.12
C TYR A 230 -9.78 9.70 -14.30
N GLY A 231 -10.64 10.69 -14.54
CA GLY A 231 -11.52 10.68 -15.70
C GLY A 231 -12.30 11.98 -15.83
N ASN A 232 -13.39 11.91 -16.57
CA ASN A 232 -14.35 13.00 -16.76
C ASN A 232 -15.77 12.50 -16.44
N GLU A 233 -16.51 13.28 -15.65
CA GLU A 233 -17.92 13.04 -15.38
C GLU A 233 -18.70 14.31 -15.71
N ASN A 234 -19.59 14.24 -16.71
CA ASN A 234 -20.44 15.36 -17.12
C ASN A 234 -19.66 16.66 -17.41
N GLY A 235 -18.50 16.55 -18.06
CA GLY A 235 -17.65 17.70 -18.38
C GLY A 235 -16.70 18.12 -17.26
N LYS A 236 -16.77 17.50 -16.07
CA LYS A 236 -15.88 17.77 -14.94
C LYS A 236 -14.78 16.72 -14.86
N ASN A 237 -13.53 17.14 -14.96
CA ASN A 237 -12.39 16.25 -14.76
C ASN A 237 -12.22 15.94 -13.27
N TYR A 238 -11.87 14.71 -12.95
CA TYR A 238 -11.68 14.29 -11.56
C TYR A 238 -10.48 13.37 -11.37
N TRP A 239 -9.91 13.43 -10.17
CA TRP A 239 -9.08 12.39 -9.57
C TRP A 239 -9.96 11.34 -8.91
N LEU A 240 -9.69 10.07 -9.17
CA LEU A 240 -10.38 8.95 -8.52
C LEU A 240 -9.57 8.49 -7.31
N ILE A 241 -10.15 8.63 -6.14
CA ILE A 241 -9.47 8.43 -4.85
C ILE A 241 -10.14 7.29 -4.10
N ARG A 242 -9.35 6.33 -3.67
CA ARG A 242 -9.74 5.25 -2.78
C ARG A 242 -9.61 5.71 -1.33
N ASN A 243 -10.70 5.64 -0.57
CA ASN A 243 -10.72 5.94 0.85
C ASN A 243 -10.66 4.65 1.71
N SER A 244 -10.50 4.82 3.02
CA SER A 244 -10.40 3.76 4.04
C SER A 244 -11.49 3.87 5.11
N TRP A 245 -12.63 4.48 4.81
CA TRP A 245 -13.76 4.64 5.74
C TRP A 245 -14.89 3.62 5.52
N GLY A 246 -14.60 2.53 4.83
CA GLY A 246 -15.57 1.51 4.49
C GLY A 246 -16.40 1.86 3.24
N LYS A 247 -16.99 0.83 2.64
CA LYS A 247 -17.71 0.94 1.36
C LYS A 247 -18.98 1.79 1.40
N ASN A 248 -19.49 2.07 2.60
CA ASN A 248 -20.74 2.80 2.81
C ASN A 248 -20.52 4.32 2.97
N VAL A 249 -19.29 4.80 2.80
CA VAL A 249 -18.95 6.23 2.81
C VAL A 249 -18.43 6.62 1.43
N GLY A 250 -19.02 7.66 0.83
CA GLY A 250 -18.75 8.05 -0.55
C GLY A 250 -19.30 7.10 -1.60
N ASP A 251 -18.75 7.20 -2.81
CA ASP A 251 -19.22 6.43 -3.98
C ASP A 251 -18.60 5.03 -3.89
N ASN A 252 -19.23 4.17 -3.10
CA ASN A 252 -18.76 2.81 -2.80
C ASN A 252 -17.35 2.79 -2.17
N GLY A 253 -17.03 3.75 -1.29
CA GLY A 253 -15.71 3.90 -0.68
C GLY A 253 -14.72 4.77 -1.46
N TYR A 254 -15.15 5.39 -2.54
CA TYR A 254 -14.32 6.27 -3.37
C TYR A 254 -14.79 7.72 -3.34
N TYR A 255 -13.84 8.62 -3.59
CA TYR A 255 -14.10 10.03 -3.86
C TYR A 255 -13.69 10.36 -5.29
N LYS A 256 -14.44 11.25 -5.92
CA LYS A 256 -14.03 11.92 -7.16
C LYS A 256 -13.72 13.36 -6.79
N LEU A 257 -12.45 13.74 -6.77
CA LEU A 257 -12.02 15.09 -6.45
C LEU A 257 -11.78 15.87 -7.74
N SER A 258 -12.18 17.13 -7.81
CA SER A 258 -11.95 17.96 -8.98
C SER A 258 -10.48 17.94 -9.42
N ARG A 259 -10.26 17.76 -10.72
CA ARG A 259 -8.96 17.81 -11.39
C ARG A 259 -8.92 19.00 -12.32
N ASN A 260 -7.74 19.59 -12.49
CA ASN A 260 -7.48 20.89 -13.16
C ASN A 260 -7.79 22.11 -12.28
N VAL A 261 -7.98 21.90 -10.98
CA VAL A 261 -7.76 22.92 -9.95
C VAL A 261 -6.42 22.54 -9.31
N GLU A 262 -5.38 23.32 -9.57
CA GLU A 262 -4.00 22.95 -9.22
C GLU A 262 -3.89 22.62 -7.72
N ASN A 263 -3.43 21.41 -7.41
CA ASN A 263 -3.20 20.93 -6.05
C ASN A 263 -4.45 21.04 -5.15
N HIS A 264 -5.63 20.83 -5.71
CA HIS A 264 -6.89 20.87 -4.96
C HIS A 264 -6.84 19.94 -3.75
N CYS A 265 -7.18 20.48 -2.58
CA CYS A 265 -7.11 19.78 -1.30
C CYS A 265 -5.73 19.15 -1.00
N GLN A 266 -4.62 19.74 -1.47
CA GLN A 266 -3.25 19.23 -1.25
C GLN A 266 -2.93 17.89 -1.95
N ILE A 267 -3.77 17.43 -2.90
CA ILE A 267 -3.64 16.08 -3.47
C ILE A 267 -2.28 15.80 -4.13
N SER A 268 -1.62 16.82 -4.69
CA SER A 268 -0.29 16.69 -5.30
C SER A 268 0.85 17.13 -4.38
N SER A 269 0.57 17.59 -3.15
CA SER A 269 1.60 17.97 -2.18
C SER A 269 2.38 16.77 -1.62
N TRP A 270 1.73 15.61 -1.46
CA TRP A 270 2.29 14.46 -0.72
C TRP A 270 2.06 13.14 -1.43
N GLY A 271 2.48 13.05 -2.69
CA GLY A 271 2.46 11.78 -3.45
C GLY A 271 3.67 10.92 -3.14
N PHE A 272 3.45 9.64 -2.88
CA PHE A 272 4.51 8.66 -2.62
C PHE A 272 4.25 7.35 -3.36
N ILE A 273 5.29 6.84 -4.01
CA ILE A 273 5.26 5.61 -4.79
C ILE A 273 6.22 4.61 -4.13
N PRO A 274 5.72 3.53 -3.49
CA PRO A 274 6.59 2.47 -3.03
C PRO A 274 7.22 1.76 -4.24
N VAL A 275 8.48 1.36 -4.14
CA VAL A 275 9.16 0.57 -5.17
C VAL A 275 9.32 -0.85 -4.68
N THR A 276 8.63 -1.77 -5.32
CA THR A 276 8.81 -3.22 -5.14
C THR A 276 10.09 -3.66 -5.87
N GLY A 277 10.90 -4.50 -5.23
CA GLY A 277 12.02 -5.15 -5.92
C GLY A 277 11.55 -6.45 -6.55
N ASP A 278 12.38 -7.07 -7.40
CA ASP A 278 12.12 -8.29 -8.20
C ASP A 278 11.69 -9.55 -7.40
N ALA A 279 11.62 -9.44 -6.07
CA ALA A 279 11.22 -10.51 -5.17
C ALA A 279 9.77 -10.35 -4.72
N LEU A 280 8.84 -11.00 -5.42
CA LEU A 280 7.79 -11.72 -4.70
C LEU A 280 8.54 -12.65 -3.73
N ILE A 281 8.34 -12.50 -2.42
CA ILE A 281 8.84 -13.50 -1.48
C ILE A 281 7.97 -14.74 -1.71
N CYS A 282 8.43 -15.66 -2.56
CA CYS A 282 7.91 -17.01 -2.65
C CYS A 282 7.91 -17.55 -1.22
N THR A 283 6.73 -17.66 -0.65
CA THR A 283 6.57 -18.02 0.75
C THR A 283 6.97 -19.48 0.90
N GLY A 284 8.15 -19.72 1.49
CA GLY A 284 8.79 -21.04 1.51
C GLY A 284 9.51 -21.40 0.22
N GLY A 285 9.91 -20.43 -0.61
CA GLY A 285 10.39 -20.65 -1.97
C GLY A 285 11.37 -19.61 -2.52
N VAL A 286 11.83 -19.78 -3.76
CA VAL A 286 12.68 -18.82 -4.50
C VAL A 286 12.09 -18.48 -5.87
N ILE A 287 12.33 -17.26 -6.36
CA ILE A 287 12.02 -16.91 -7.76
C ILE A 287 13.26 -17.15 -8.62
N ILE A 288 13.09 -17.91 -9.71
CA ILE A 288 14.10 -18.06 -10.77
C ILE A 288 13.40 -17.81 -12.11
N GLY A 289 13.89 -16.83 -12.88
CA GLY A 289 13.34 -16.52 -14.21
C GLY A 289 11.86 -16.08 -14.22
N GLY A 290 11.37 -15.47 -13.13
CA GLY A 290 9.97 -15.05 -13.00
C GLY A 290 9.00 -16.16 -12.57
N GLN A 291 9.49 -17.37 -12.28
CA GLN A 291 8.67 -18.48 -11.79
C GLN A 291 8.91 -18.73 -10.30
N CYS A 292 7.86 -19.10 -9.57
CA CYS A 292 7.95 -19.39 -8.13
C CYS A 292 8.27 -20.87 -7.90
N LEU A 293 9.36 -21.14 -7.17
CA LEU A 293 9.75 -22.47 -6.71
C LEU A 293 9.47 -22.57 -5.22
N VAL A 294 8.63 -23.49 -4.76
CA VAL A 294 8.30 -23.66 -3.35
C VAL A 294 8.97 -24.92 -2.79
N PHE A 295 9.54 -24.82 -1.59
CA PHE A 295 10.16 -25.88 -0.81
C PHE A 295 9.32 -26.17 0.45
N SER A 296 9.22 -27.44 0.83
CA SER A 296 8.60 -27.84 2.11
C SER A 296 9.49 -28.81 2.88
N GLN A 297 9.52 -28.67 4.21
CA GLN A 297 10.11 -29.63 5.15
C GLN A 297 9.13 -30.75 5.55
N GLU A 298 7.84 -30.58 5.26
CA GLU A 298 6.84 -31.63 5.44
C GLU A 298 6.74 -32.42 4.14
N LYS A 299 6.84 -33.75 4.21
CA LYS A 299 6.58 -34.62 3.07
C LYS A 299 5.11 -34.49 2.66
N ARG A 300 4.82 -33.61 1.71
CA ARG A 300 3.52 -33.49 1.07
C ARG A 300 3.57 -34.22 -0.26
N LEU A 301 2.48 -34.91 -0.59
CA LEU A 301 2.36 -35.50 -1.91
C LEU A 301 2.39 -34.38 -2.94
N TRP A 302 3.13 -34.62 -4.01
CA TRP A 302 3.30 -33.69 -5.11
C TRP A 302 2.01 -33.05 -5.62
N VAL A 303 0.98 -33.88 -5.71
CA VAL A 303 -0.35 -33.53 -6.18
C VAL A 303 -0.97 -32.44 -5.31
N ASP A 304 -0.70 -32.43 -4.00
CA ASP A 304 -1.23 -31.43 -3.08
C ASP A 304 -0.52 -30.08 -3.26
N ALA A 305 0.79 -30.08 -3.52
CA ALA A 305 1.57 -28.87 -3.80
C ALA A 305 1.17 -28.25 -5.15
N LYS A 306 1.01 -29.08 -6.18
CA LYS A 306 0.49 -28.65 -7.49
C LYS A 306 -0.94 -28.10 -7.39
N THR A 307 -1.83 -28.80 -6.70
CA THR A 307 -3.21 -28.35 -6.49
C THR A 307 -3.26 -27.03 -5.71
N ALA A 308 -2.38 -26.85 -4.72
CA ALA A 308 -2.27 -25.58 -3.99
C ALA A 308 -1.80 -24.43 -4.89
N CYS A 309 -0.77 -24.63 -5.74
CA CYS A 309 -0.31 -23.63 -6.71
C CYS A 309 -1.37 -23.32 -7.78
N GLU A 310 -2.00 -24.34 -8.36
CA GLU A 310 -3.04 -24.18 -9.40
C GLU A 310 -4.30 -23.52 -8.84
N SER A 311 -4.68 -23.81 -7.59
CA SER A 311 -5.80 -23.13 -6.90
C SER A 311 -5.56 -21.63 -6.65
N GLN A 312 -4.30 -21.19 -6.74
CA GLN A 312 -3.87 -19.80 -6.63
C GLN A 312 -3.60 -19.17 -8.01
N GLY A 313 -3.96 -19.86 -9.10
CA GLY A 313 -3.77 -19.38 -10.48
C GLY A 313 -2.31 -19.39 -10.94
N GLN A 314 -1.45 -20.14 -10.25
CA GLN A 314 -0.01 -20.24 -10.57
C GLN A 314 0.33 -21.58 -11.21
N THR A 315 1.36 -21.60 -12.05
CA THR A 315 1.96 -22.81 -12.61
C THR A 315 3.30 -23.11 -11.94
N LEU A 316 3.51 -24.36 -11.54
CA LEU A 316 4.80 -24.84 -11.05
C LEU A 316 5.87 -24.71 -12.14
N ALA A 317 7.06 -24.25 -11.74
CA ALA A 317 8.19 -24.05 -12.63
C ALA A 317 8.76 -25.37 -13.20
N SER A 318 9.29 -25.33 -14.42
CA SER A 318 10.14 -26.39 -14.97
C SER A 318 11.60 -25.94 -14.85
N LEU A 319 12.44 -26.71 -14.16
CA LEU A 319 13.83 -26.33 -13.90
C LEU A 319 14.76 -26.69 -15.07
N SER A 320 15.44 -25.68 -15.63
CA SER A 320 16.49 -25.88 -16.64
C SER A 320 17.84 -26.31 -16.06
N ASP A 321 18.10 -26.01 -14.78
CA ASP A 321 19.31 -26.41 -14.06
C ASP A 321 19.01 -26.77 -12.58
N PRO A 322 18.72 -28.04 -12.29
CA PRO A 322 18.44 -28.51 -10.93
C PRO A 322 19.63 -28.40 -9.96
N GLN A 323 20.87 -28.39 -10.45
CA GLN A 323 22.06 -28.40 -9.58
C GLN A 323 22.30 -27.03 -8.97
N ALA A 324 22.13 -25.96 -9.75
CA ALA A 324 22.23 -24.59 -9.25
C ALA A 324 21.20 -24.30 -8.13
N VAL A 325 20.01 -24.88 -8.23
CA VAL A 325 18.96 -24.77 -7.19
C VAL A 325 19.39 -25.49 -5.91
N LEU A 326 19.93 -26.70 -6.04
CA LEU A 326 20.41 -27.47 -4.90
C LEU A 326 21.57 -26.78 -4.17
N ASP A 327 22.51 -26.20 -4.92
CA ASP A 327 23.66 -25.51 -4.36
C ASP A 327 23.24 -24.25 -3.58
N TYR A 328 22.28 -23.48 -4.11
CA TYR A 328 21.68 -22.35 -3.40
C TYR A 328 20.98 -22.78 -2.10
N VAL A 329 20.21 -23.87 -2.15
CA VAL A 329 19.48 -24.38 -0.97
C VAL A 329 20.47 -24.81 0.11
N LYS A 330 21.54 -25.54 -0.26
CA LYS A 330 22.60 -25.95 0.67
C LYS A 330 23.32 -24.77 1.29
N GLU A 331 23.63 -23.74 0.51
CA GLU A 331 24.27 -22.51 1.00
C GLU A 331 23.39 -21.76 2.01
N LYS A 332 22.09 -21.65 1.73
CA LYS A 332 21.16 -20.82 2.52
C LYS A 332 20.54 -21.52 3.71
N TYR A 333 20.27 -22.81 3.60
CA TYR A 333 19.47 -23.57 4.56
C TYR A 333 20.20 -24.77 5.15
N GLY A 334 21.46 -25.02 4.75
CA GLY A 334 22.26 -26.14 5.25
C GLY A 334 21.86 -27.48 4.64
N ASN A 335 22.19 -28.58 5.34
CA ASN A 335 21.97 -29.96 4.87
C ASN A 335 20.64 -30.56 5.37
N GLU A 336 19.55 -29.79 5.31
CA GLU A 336 18.21 -30.29 5.64
C GLU A 336 17.51 -30.91 4.40
N ILE A 337 16.54 -31.80 4.63
CA ILE A 337 15.75 -32.43 3.54
C ILE A 337 14.61 -31.48 3.13
N PHE A 338 14.52 -31.19 1.83
CA PHE A 338 13.47 -30.36 1.25
C PHE A 338 12.81 -31.05 0.05
N PHE A 339 11.50 -30.87 -0.09
CA PHE A 339 10.75 -31.32 -1.28
C PHE A 339 10.57 -30.16 -2.26
N LEU A 340 10.88 -30.37 -3.54
CA LEU A 340 10.94 -29.38 -4.63
C LEU A 340 9.78 -29.56 -5.62
N GLY A 341 8.97 -28.55 -5.94
CA GLY A 341 7.89 -28.63 -6.95
C GLY A 341 8.24 -28.22 -8.43
N GLY A 342 8.17 -29.12 -9.43
CA GLY A 342 8.12 -28.96 -10.92
C GLY A 342 7.60 -30.19 -11.75
N SER A 343 7.03 -29.97 -12.96
CA SER A 343 6.16 -30.91 -13.71
C SER A 343 6.67 -32.30 -14.14
N ASP A 344 7.85 -32.75 -13.73
CA ASP A 344 8.39 -34.06 -14.11
C ASP A 344 8.36 -35.03 -12.92
N ALA A 345 7.51 -36.05 -13.03
CA ALA A 345 7.30 -37.09 -12.03
C ALA A 345 8.49 -38.06 -11.82
N GLU A 346 9.71 -37.70 -12.24
CA GLU A 346 10.88 -38.62 -12.23
C GLU A 346 12.11 -38.11 -11.47
N LYS A 347 12.00 -37.05 -10.66
CA LYS A 347 13.15 -36.60 -9.83
C LYS A 347 12.76 -36.44 -8.36
N GLU A 348 12.36 -37.54 -7.74
CA GLU A 348 12.49 -37.72 -6.30
C GLU A 348 13.94 -38.13 -5.99
N GLY A 349 14.64 -37.34 -5.18
CA GLY A 349 15.96 -37.67 -4.66
C GLY A 349 16.23 -36.89 -3.37
N GLU A 350 16.93 -37.50 -2.42
CA GLU A 350 17.38 -36.88 -1.16
C GLU A 350 18.33 -35.70 -1.37
#